data_AF-A0A2N5XFL2-F1
#
_entry.id   AF-A0A2N5XFL2-F1
#
_cell.length_a   1.000
_cell.length_b   1.000
_cell.length_c   1.000
_cell.angle_alpha   90.00
_cell.angle_beta   90.00
_cell.angle_gamma   90.00
#
_symmetry.space_group_name_H-M   'P 1'
#
loop_
_entity.id
_entity.type
_entity.pdbx_description
1 polymer ?
#
loop_
_entity_poly.entity_id
_entity_poly.type
_entity_poly.pdbx_seq_one_letter_code
_entity_poly.pdbx_strand_id
1 'polypeptide(L)' 'MPKPPLPPYDAVVLAGGAARRLGGADKPSLTVGDTTLLDRVLAACAAARRAVVVGP' A
#
# COMPACT_ATOMS: atom_id res chain seq x y z
N MET A 1 -10.40 21.89 6.44
CA MET A 1 -10.95 21.30 7.68
C MET A 1 -10.24 19.97 7.90
N PRO A 2 -9.72 19.69 9.11
CA PRO A 2 -9.17 18.37 9.40
C PRO A 2 -10.27 17.32 9.27
N LYS A 3 -9.94 16.16 8.66
CA LYS A 3 -10.85 15.03 8.59
C LYS A 3 -11.11 14.53 10.03
N PRO A 4 -12.37 14.25 10.42
CA PRO A 4 -12.64 13.68 11.73
C PRO A 4 -11.83 12.39 11.91
N PRO A 5 -11.37 12.09 13.13
CA PRO A 5 -10.57 10.91 13.39
C PRO A 5 -11.35 9.66 12.98
N LEU A 6 -10.67 8.75 12.30
CA LEU A 6 -11.25 7.46 11.96
C LEU A 6 -11.41 6.64 13.26
N PRO A 7 -12.49 5.85 13.40
CA PRO A 7 -12.54 4.83 14.44
C PRO A 7 -11.37 3.85 14.25
N PRO A 8 -10.92 3.16 15.32
CA PRO A 8 -9.80 2.22 15.23
C PRO A 8 -10.00 1.17 14.13
N TYR A 9 -8.97 0.93 13.33
CA TYR A 9 -9.01 0.00 12.20
C TYR A 9 -7.68 -0.74 12.00
N ASP A 10 -7.75 -1.81 11.22
CA ASP A 10 -6.59 -2.54 10.68
C ASP A 10 -6.62 -2.43 9.14
N ALA A 11 -5.46 -2.49 8.50
CA ALA A 11 -5.32 -2.35 7.06
C ALA A 11 -4.85 -3.67 6.41
N VAL A 12 -5.44 -4.01 5.26
CA VAL A 12 -4.99 -5.11 4.41
C VAL A 12 -4.67 -4.56 3.03
N VAL A 13 -3.43 -4.73 2.59
CA VAL A 13 -2.93 -4.27 1.29
C VAL A 13 -2.77 -5.46 0.37
N LEU A 14 -3.62 -5.55 -0.64
CA LEU A 14 -3.55 -6.61 -1.65
C LEU A 14 -2.54 -6.23 -2.74
N ALA A 15 -1.39 -6.91 -2.74
CA ALA A 15 -0.24 -6.58 -3.58
C ALA A 15 0.04 -7.62 -4.69
N GLY A 16 -0.60 -8.79 -4.67
CA GLY A 16 -0.25 -9.95 -5.54
C GLY A 16 -0.87 -9.99 -6.93
N GLY A 17 -1.11 -8.84 -7.54
CA GLY A 17 -1.68 -8.77 -8.89
C GLY A 17 -0.63 -9.02 -9.99
N ALA A 18 -0.99 -9.70 -11.08
CA ALA A 18 -0.08 -10.09 -12.17
C ALA A 18 0.55 -8.94 -12.99
N ALA A 19 0.27 -7.67 -12.68
CA ALA A 19 0.88 -6.49 -13.31
C ALA A 19 1.00 -6.49 -14.86
N ARG A 20 0.06 -7.14 -15.58
CA ARG A 20 0.16 -7.42 -17.03
C ARG A 20 0.38 -6.17 -17.90
N ARG A 21 -0.23 -5.04 -17.54
CA ARG A 21 -0.08 -3.76 -18.25
C ARG A 21 1.28 -3.08 -18.04
N LEU A 22 2.03 -3.53 -17.04
CA LEU A 22 3.40 -3.13 -16.74
C LEU A 22 4.40 -4.21 -17.21
N GLY A 23 4.02 -5.05 -18.19
CA GLY A 23 4.88 -6.13 -18.68
C GLY A 23 5.05 -7.30 -17.70
N GLY A 24 4.19 -7.41 -16.69
CA GLY A 24 4.35 -8.44 -15.64
C GLY A 24 5.39 -8.09 -14.58
N ALA A 25 5.84 -6.83 -14.52
CA ALA A 25 6.77 -6.36 -13.51
C ALA A 25 6.22 -6.58 -12.08
N ASP A 26 7.13 -6.76 -11.12
CA ASP A 26 6.81 -6.67 -9.70
C ASP A 26 6.38 -5.22 -9.38
N LYS A 27 5.08 -4.96 -9.49
CA LYS A 27 4.52 -3.62 -9.31
C LYS A 27 4.77 -3.08 -7.90
N PRO A 28 4.52 -3.83 -6.80
CA PRO A 28 4.78 -3.36 -5.44
C PRO A 28 6.17 -2.73 -5.23
N SER A 29 7.21 -3.25 -5.89
CA SER A 29 8.58 -2.75 -5.77
C SER A 29 8.91 -1.57 -6.69
N LEU A 30 8.07 -1.25 -7.69
CA LEU A 30 8.27 -0.07 -8.53
C LEU A 30 8.27 1.20 -7.69
N THR A 31 9.13 2.16 -8.04
CA THR A 31 9.26 3.42 -7.33
C THR A 31 8.51 4.57 -8.00
N VAL A 32 8.03 5.50 -7.18
CA VAL A 32 7.56 6.82 -7.60
C VAL A 32 8.31 7.85 -6.76
N GLY A 33 9.27 8.53 -7.38
CA GLY A 33 10.33 9.22 -6.65
C GLY A 33 11.23 8.21 -5.93
N ASP A 34 11.56 8.49 -4.67
CA ASP A 34 12.49 7.68 -3.87
C ASP A 34 11.79 6.57 -3.06
N THR A 35 10.49 6.36 -3.26
CA THR A 35 9.69 5.44 -2.44
C THR A 35 8.99 4.40 -3.32
N THR A 36 8.96 3.15 -2.89
CA THR A 36 8.22 2.09 -3.59
C THR A 36 6.71 2.36 -3.54
N LEU A 37 5.97 1.81 -4.50
CA LEU A 37 4.51 1.88 -4.49
C LEU A 37 3.93 1.24 -3.22
N LEU A 38 4.50 0.15 -2.75
CA LEU A 38 4.08 -0.49 -1.51
C LEU A 38 4.34 0.39 -0.29
N ASP A 39 5.54 0.94 -0.14
CA ASP A 39 5.90 1.82 0.98
C ASP A 39 5.01 3.06 1.02
N ARG A 40 4.67 3.63 -0.15
CA ARG A 40 3.74 4.76 -0.24
C ARG A 40 2.36 4.41 0.31
N VAL A 41 1.85 3.21 0.03
CA VAL A 41 0.55 2.75 0.54
C VAL A 41 0.62 2.49 2.04
N LEU A 42 1.69 1.85 2.52
CA LEU A 42 1.89 1.60 3.95
C LEU A 42 1.98 2.91 4.76
N ALA A 43 2.66 3.93 4.23
CA ALA A 43 2.71 5.26 4.83
C ALA A 43 1.32 5.90 4.93
N ALA A 44 0.45 5.72 3.93
CA ALA A 44 -0.93 6.17 3.99
C ALA A 44 -1.78 5.43 5.05
N CYS A 45 -1.34 4.22 5.44
CA CYS A 45 -1.97 3.42 6.48
C CYS A 45 -1.35 3.62 7.88
N ALA A 46 -0.53 4.64 8.10
CA ALA A 46 0.19 4.83 9.37
C ALA A 46 -0.68 4.91 10.63
N ALA A 47 -1.96 5.27 10.50
CA ALA A 47 -2.92 5.29 11.63
C ALA A 47 -3.61 3.94 11.90
N ALA A 48 -3.38 2.92 11.07
CA ALA A 48 -3.89 1.58 11.31
C ALA A 48 -3.16 0.95 12.51
N ARG A 49 -3.88 0.17 13.33
CA ARG A 49 -3.23 -0.56 14.43
C ARG A 49 -2.32 -1.67 13.91
N ARG A 50 -2.68 -2.27 12.78
CA ARG A 50 -1.90 -3.27 12.05
C ARG A 50 -2.07 -3.07 10.54
N ALA A 51 -1.02 -3.36 9.79
CA ALA A 51 -1.06 -3.46 8.34
C ALA A 51 -0.56 -4.85 7.93
N VAL A 52 -1.32 -5.53 7.06
CA VAL A 52 -0.96 -6.83 6.48
C VAL A 52 -0.85 -6.69 4.97
N VAL A 53 0.24 -7.16 4.39
CA VAL A 53 0.43 -7.21 2.93
C VAL A 53 0.19 -8.62 2.45
N VAL A 54 -0.61 -8.78 1.39
CA VAL A 54 -0.94 -10.08 0.81
C VAL A 54 -0.39 -10.19 -0.62
N GLY A 55 0.37 -11.24 -0.86
CA GLY A 55 0.97 -11.55 -2.15
C GLY A 55 2.05 -10.56 -2.60
N PRO A 56 3.21 -10.47 -1.94
CA PRO A 56 4.38 -9.90 -2.58
C PRO A 56 4.90 -10.81 -3.71
#